data_AF-A0A7X3Y6F4-F1
#
_entry.id   AF-A0A7X3Y6F4-F1
#
_cell.length_a   1.000
_cell.length_b   1.000
_cell.length_c   1.000
_cell.angle_alpha   90.00
_cell.angle_beta   90.00
_cell.angle_gamma   90.00
#
_symmetry.space_group_name_H-M   'P 1'
#
loop_
_entity.id
_entity.type
_entity.pdbx_description
1 polymer ?
#
loop_
_entity_poly.entity_id
_entity_poly.type
_entity_poly.pdbx_seq_one_letter_code
_entity_poly.pdbx_strand_id
1 'polypeptide(L)'
;MDVAVASSLGAGLLALIFAAILIYRVMQVDQGNETMRRIAVAIQQGAMAFLRREYTYLAAFVVIVAIIVALLVEPRTAVAYVLGAVVSGATGVLGMLVATQANVRTAAAAIQGLNPALRVAFSSGTVMGMSVVGLGLLGVGLMYVVYSNIYSDIDAAEIMKWVAGFSFGASSIALFARVGGGIYTKAADVGADLVGKVEQGIPEDDPRNPATIADNVGDNVGDVAGMGADLFESYVGSIIAAMAVAATAYAIADYDASVMIVPMAIAGAGIARGVCVF
;
A
#
# COMPACT_ATOMS: atom_id res chain seq x y z
N MET A 1 -15.76 1.08 -24.33
CA MET A 1 -14.74 0.77 -23.32
C MET A 1 -13.71 -0.11 -23.99
N ASP A 2 -12.50 0.40 -24.20
CA ASP A 2 -11.45 -0.34 -24.89
C ASP A 2 -11.16 -1.66 -24.19
N VAL A 3 -10.98 -2.73 -24.98
CA VAL A 3 -10.65 -4.08 -24.48
C VAL A 3 -9.42 -4.03 -23.57
N ALA A 4 -8.47 -3.13 -23.84
CA ALA A 4 -7.26 -2.93 -23.04
C ALA A 4 -7.52 -2.32 -21.65
N VAL A 5 -8.52 -1.44 -21.52
CA VAL A 5 -8.93 -0.91 -20.20
C VAL A 5 -9.64 -1.99 -19.40
N ALA A 6 -10.55 -2.72 -20.06
CA ALA A 6 -11.26 -3.84 -19.43
C ALA A 6 -10.30 -4.93 -18.94
N SER A 7 -9.29 -5.28 -19.74
CA SER A 7 -8.29 -6.28 -19.36
C SER A 7 -7.40 -5.80 -18.21
N SER A 8 -7.03 -4.52 -18.19
CA SER A 8 -6.24 -3.92 -17.09
C SER A 8 -7.02 -3.94 -15.77
N LEU A 9 -8.31 -3.56 -15.80
CA LEU A 9 -9.17 -3.66 -14.61
C LEU A 9 -9.37 -5.12 -14.17
N GLY A 10 -9.53 -6.03 -15.13
CA GLY A 10 -9.59 -7.47 -14.87
C GLY A 10 -8.33 -8.00 -14.19
N ALA A 11 -7.16 -7.54 -14.61
CA ALA A 11 -5.89 -7.88 -13.96
C ALA A 11 -5.81 -7.34 -12.53
N GLY A 12 -6.24 -6.09 -12.30
CA GLY A 12 -6.31 -5.53 -10.94
C GLY A 12 -7.23 -6.35 -10.02
N LEU A 13 -8.39 -6.78 -10.51
CA LEU A 13 -9.30 -7.67 -9.78
C LEU A 13 -8.67 -9.05 -9.52
N LEU A 14 -7.98 -9.62 -10.51
CA LEU A 14 -7.26 -10.89 -10.37
C LEU A 14 -6.22 -10.81 -9.25
N ALA A 15 -5.46 -9.71 -9.13
CA ALA A 15 -4.51 -9.51 -8.04
C ALA A 15 -5.21 -9.54 -6.67
N LEU A 16 -6.34 -8.86 -6.52
CA LEU A 16 -7.09 -8.83 -5.25
C LEU A 16 -7.70 -10.18 -4.89
N ILE A 17 -8.21 -10.92 -5.88
CA ILE A 17 -8.71 -12.29 -5.67
C ILE A 17 -7.55 -13.18 -5.22
N PHE A 18 -6.40 -13.08 -5.87
CA PHE A 18 -5.22 -13.86 -5.52
C PHE A 18 -4.72 -13.52 -4.11
N ALA A 19 -4.67 -12.22 -3.76
CA ALA A 19 -4.36 -11.77 -2.41
C ALA A 19 -5.35 -12.34 -1.38
N ALA A 20 -6.65 -12.33 -1.65
CA ALA A 20 -7.66 -12.89 -0.76
C ALA A 20 -7.49 -14.40 -0.53
N ILE A 21 -7.14 -15.16 -1.59
CA ILE A 21 -6.82 -16.59 -1.49
C ILE A 21 -5.60 -16.81 -0.60
N LEU A 22 -4.54 -16.01 -0.76
CA LEU A 22 -3.34 -16.11 0.06
C LEU A 22 -3.59 -15.71 1.52
N ILE A 23 -4.37 -14.66 1.78
CA ILE A 23 -4.81 -14.30 3.12
C ILE A 23 -5.51 -15.49 3.76
N TYR A 24 -6.49 -16.09 3.06
CA TYR A 24 -7.20 -17.25 3.57
C TYR A 24 -6.24 -18.39 3.95
N ARG A 25 -5.28 -18.72 3.08
CA ARG A 25 -4.27 -19.76 3.36
C ARG A 25 -3.39 -19.43 4.56
N VAL A 26 -2.91 -18.19 4.68
CA VAL A 26 -2.10 -17.74 5.82
C VAL A 26 -2.92 -17.84 7.11
N MET A 27 -4.20 -17.44 7.09
CA MET A 27 -5.03 -17.46 8.30
C MET A 27 -5.30 -18.87 8.85
N GLN A 28 -5.22 -19.91 8.01
CA GLN A 28 -5.36 -21.32 8.42
C GLN A 28 -4.12 -21.88 9.15
N VAL A 29 -2.97 -21.20 9.10
CA VAL A 29 -1.77 -21.63 9.82
C VAL A 29 -1.95 -21.38 11.32
N ASP A 30 -1.54 -22.36 12.13
CA ASP A 30 -1.62 -22.28 13.59
C ASP A 30 -0.76 -21.13 14.13
N GLN A 31 -1.26 -20.47 15.18
CA GLN A 31 -0.58 -19.34 15.83
C GLN A 31 0.41 -19.77 16.92
N GLY A 32 0.69 -21.06 17.04
CA GLY A 32 1.56 -21.61 18.06
C GLY A 32 0.95 -21.56 19.45
N ASN A 33 1.82 -21.50 20.46
CA ASN A 33 1.46 -21.59 21.87
C ASN A 33 0.88 -20.28 22.43
N GLU A 34 0.41 -20.34 23.68
CA GLU A 34 -0.22 -19.19 24.34
C GLU A 34 0.70 -17.97 24.48
N THR A 35 1.98 -18.19 24.74
CA THR A 35 2.98 -17.11 24.86
C THR A 35 3.14 -16.37 23.53
N MET A 36 3.26 -17.10 22.41
CA MET A 36 3.34 -16.52 21.07
C MET A 36 2.11 -15.67 20.76
N ARG A 37 0.91 -16.21 21.03
CA ARG A 37 -0.36 -15.49 20.82
C ARG A 37 -0.45 -14.21 21.65
N ARG A 38 0.00 -14.26 22.91
CA ARG A 38 -0.02 -13.10 23.82
C ARG A 38 0.88 -11.97 23.32
N ILE A 39 2.09 -12.29 22.86
CA ILE A 39 3.02 -11.32 22.28
C ILE A 39 2.44 -10.73 20.99
N ALA A 40 1.89 -11.57 20.11
CA ALA A 40 1.27 -11.14 18.87
C ALA A 40 0.12 -10.14 19.09
N VAL A 41 -0.73 -10.39 20.10
CA VAL A 41 -1.82 -9.48 20.48
C VAL A 41 -1.26 -8.13 20.96
N ALA A 42 -0.18 -8.11 21.73
CA ALA A 42 0.44 -6.86 22.18
C ALA A 42 0.98 -6.03 21.00
N ILE A 43 1.66 -6.68 20.05
CA ILE A 43 2.16 -6.04 18.82
C ILE A 43 0.99 -5.51 17.99
N GLN A 44 -0.05 -6.32 17.78
CA GLN A 44 -1.22 -5.93 17.00
C GLN A 44 -1.95 -4.73 17.62
N GLN A 45 -2.10 -4.71 18.94
CA GLN A 45 -2.72 -3.58 19.65
C GLN A 45 -1.88 -2.32 19.53
N GLY A 46 -0.56 -2.41 19.69
CA GLY A 46 0.37 -1.28 19.53
C GLY A 46 0.33 -0.71 18.11
N ALA A 47 0.43 -1.56 17.09
CA ALA A 47 0.40 -1.15 15.69
C ALA A 47 -0.92 -0.49 15.31
N MET A 48 -2.05 -1.05 15.78
CA MET A 48 -3.37 -0.47 15.55
C MET A 48 -3.55 0.87 16.27
N ALA A 49 -3.03 1.00 17.50
CA ALA A 49 -3.09 2.25 18.26
C ALA A 49 -2.29 3.36 17.57
N PHE A 50 -1.09 3.04 17.07
CA PHE A 50 -0.26 3.96 16.31
C PHE A 50 -0.95 4.40 15.01
N LEU A 51 -1.38 3.46 14.16
CA LEU A 51 -2.02 3.81 12.88
C LEU A 51 -3.29 4.64 13.08
N ARG A 52 -4.13 4.31 14.08
CA ARG A 52 -5.32 5.12 14.39
C ARG A 52 -4.93 6.55 14.73
N ARG A 53 -3.86 6.74 15.51
CA ARG A 53 -3.40 8.07 15.90
C ARG A 53 -2.85 8.83 14.71
N GLU A 54 -1.95 8.21 13.95
CA GLU A 54 -1.37 8.79 12.74
C GLU A 54 -2.47 9.20 11.75
N TYR A 55 -3.37 8.27 11.41
CA TYR A 55 -4.40 8.50 10.39
C TYR A 55 -5.45 9.54 10.84
N THR A 56 -5.65 9.74 12.14
CA THR A 56 -6.49 10.84 12.63
C THR A 56 -5.90 12.20 12.27
N TYR A 57 -4.58 12.36 12.41
CA TYR A 57 -3.90 13.59 12.00
C TYR A 57 -3.84 13.72 10.47
N LEU A 58 -3.60 12.60 9.76
CA LEU A 58 -3.59 12.61 8.29
C LEU A 58 -4.95 12.92 7.70
N ALA A 59 -6.04 12.45 8.29
CA ALA A 59 -7.39 12.79 7.84
C ALA A 59 -7.64 14.30 7.89
N ALA A 60 -7.25 14.96 8.99
CA ALA A 60 -7.35 16.42 9.09
C ALA A 60 -6.50 17.13 8.03
N PHE A 61 -5.26 16.67 7.81
CA PHE A 61 -4.38 17.20 6.77
C PHE A 61 -4.98 17.05 5.37
N VAL A 62 -5.46 15.85 5.01
CA VAL A 62 -6.09 15.55 3.71
C VAL A 62 -7.31 16.43 3.49
N VAL A 63 -8.15 16.66 4.50
CA VAL A 63 -9.32 17.55 4.36
C VAL A 63 -8.88 18.99 4.07
N ILE A 64 -7.87 19.50 4.78
CA ILE A 64 -7.35 20.86 4.56
C ILE A 64 -6.78 20.99 3.15
N VAL A 65 -5.94 20.06 2.72
CA VAL A 65 -5.37 20.08 1.37
C VAL A 65 -6.44 19.91 0.29
N ALA A 66 -7.43 19.04 0.51
CA ALA A 66 -8.54 18.87 -0.43
C ALA A 66 -9.34 20.16 -0.64
N ILE A 67 -9.60 20.93 0.43
CA ILE A 67 -10.25 22.25 0.33
C ILE A 67 -9.38 23.21 -0.47
N ILE A 68 -8.06 23.24 -0.21
CA ILE A 68 -7.13 24.09 -0.94
C ILE A 68 -7.11 23.73 -2.44
N VAL A 69 -7.02 22.44 -2.77
CA VAL A 69 -7.04 21.96 -4.16
C VAL A 69 -8.37 22.30 -4.83
N ALA A 70 -9.50 22.15 -4.13
CA ALA A 70 -10.81 22.46 -4.68
C ALA A 70 -10.99 23.96 -4.98
N LEU A 71 -10.46 24.84 -4.13
CA LEU A 71 -10.60 26.29 -4.28
C LEU A 71 -9.58 26.91 -5.22
N LEU A 72 -8.34 26.40 -5.23
CA LEU A 72 -7.22 27.02 -5.96
C LEU A 72 -6.83 26.31 -7.25
N VAL A 73 -7.22 25.04 -7.43
CA VAL A 73 -6.84 24.22 -8.59
C VAL A 73 -8.07 23.81 -9.40
N GLU A 74 -8.85 22.85 -8.88
CA GLU A 74 -10.06 22.33 -9.53
C GLU A 74 -10.79 21.38 -8.54
N PRO A 75 -12.11 21.49 -8.29
CA PRO A 75 -12.83 20.52 -7.47
C PRO A 75 -12.73 19.06 -7.96
N ARG A 76 -12.67 18.81 -9.28
CA ARG A 76 -12.47 17.44 -9.82
C ARG A 76 -11.12 16.86 -9.40
N THR A 77 -10.05 17.65 -9.45
CA THR A 77 -8.73 17.24 -8.95
C THR A 77 -8.77 16.97 -7.44
N ALA A 78 -9.54 17.75 -6.68
CA ALA A 78 -9.70 17.52 -5.24
C ALA A 78 -10.42 16.20 -4.92
N VAL A 79 -11.42 15.81 -5.72
CA VAL A 79 -12.08 14.50 -5.59
C VAL A 79 -11.10 13.37 -5.87
N ALA A 80 -10.31 13.49 -6.94
CA ALA A 80 -9.26 12.52 -7.26
C ALA A 80 -8.22 12.42 -6.13
N TYR A 81 -7.81 13.56 -5.58
CA TYR A 81 -6.91 13.65 -4.42
C TYR A 81 -7.41 12.89 -3.20
N VAL A 82 -8.65 13.14 -2.78
CA VAL A 82 -9.22 12.45 -1.61
C VAL A 82 -9.28 10.93 -1.86
N LEU A 83 -9.70 10.51 -3.06
CA LEU A 83 -9.76 9.09 -3.40
C LEU A 83 -8.37 8.45 -3.40
N GLY A 84 -7.36 9.11 -3.96
CA GLY A 84 -5.97 8.64 -3.92
C GLY A 84 -5.44 8.49 -2.50
N ALA A 85 -5.72 9.46 -1.63
CA ALA A 85 -5.35 9.41 -0.21
C ALA A 85 -6.05 8.24 0.51
N VAL A 86 -7.35 8.06 0.30
CA VAL A 86 -8.12 6.98 0.94
C VAL A 86 -7.62 5.61 0.50
N VAL A 87 -7.38 5.40 -0.80
CA VAL A 87 -6.91 4.11 -1.32
C VAL A 87 -5.48 3.82 -0.84
N SER A 88 -4.59 4.82 -0.87
CA SER A 88 -3.23 4.68 -0.32
C SER A 88 -3.25 4.31 1.16
N GLY A 89 -4.02 5.01 1.99
CA GLY A 89 -4.17 4.67 3.39
C GLY A 89 -4.76 3.28 3.61
N ALA A 90 -5.76 2.88 2.80
CA ALA A 90 -6.32 1.54 2.87
C ALA A 90 -5.28 0.45 2.56
N THR A 91 -4.38 0.68 1.58
CA THR A 91 -3.30 -0.28 1.28
C THR A 91 -2.34 -0.47 2.46
N GLY A 92 -1.94 0.61 3.14
CA GLY A 92 -1.06 0.53 4.31
C GLY A 92 -1.72 -0.20 5.47
N VAL A 93 -2.99 0.09 5.75
CA VAL A 93 -3.76 -0.59 6.81
C VAL A 93 -3.95 -2.08 6.51
N LEU A 94 -4.30 -2.44 5.27
CA LEU A 94 -4.45 -3.84 4.84
C LEU A 94 -3.14 -4.61 5.00
N GLY A 95 -2.02 -4.02 4.57
CA GLY A 95 -0.69 -4.62 4.73
C GLY A 95 -0.35 -4.92 6.18
N MET A 96 -0.51 -3.92 7.05
CA MET A 96 -0.24 -4.05 8.48
C MET A 96 -1.14 -5.12 9.13
N LEU A 97 -2.43 -5.15 8.81
CA LEU A 97 -3.37 -6.14 9.35
C LEU A 97 -3.01 -7.57 8.99
N VAL A 98 -2.45 -7.79 7.80
CA VAL A 98 -2.00 -9.12 7.36
C VAL A 98 -0.66 -9.45 8.01
N ALA A 99 0.30 -8.52 8.03
CA ALA A 99 1.61 -8.73 8.64
C ALA A 99 1.54 -9.04 10.14
N THR A 100 0.74 -8.27 10.91
CA THR A 100 0.52 -8.50 12.35
C THR A 100 -0.18 -9.81 12.67
N GLN A 101 -0.83 -10.44 11.70
CA GLN A 101 -1.43 -11.77 11.84
C GLN A 101 -0.51 -12.88 11.32
N ALA A 102 0.36 -12.58 10.35
CA ALA A 102 1.27 -13.53 9.75
C ALA A 102 2.57 -13.71 10.53
N ASN A 103 3.01 -12.72 11.30
CA ASN A 103 4.24 -12.78 12.11
C ASN A 103 4.25 -13.99 13.08
N VAL A 104 3.19 -14.15 13.89
CA VAL A 104 3.06 -15.23 14.87
C VAL A 104 2.95 -16.59 14.20
N ARG A 105 2.31 -16.65 13.03
CA ARG A 105 2.16 -17.88 12.23
C ARG A 105 3.47 -18.28 11.58
N THR A 106 4.26 -17.30 11.16
CA THR A 106 5.63 -17.51 10.67
C THR A 106 6.51 -18.07 11.77
N ALA A 107 6.45 -17.49 12.98
CA ALA A 107 7.19 -17.99 14.14
C ALA A 107 6.78 -19.42 14.54
N ALA A 108 5.46 -19.72 14.54
CA ALA A 108 4.97 -21.07 14.80
C ALA A 108 5.41 -22.07 13.71
N ALA A 109 5.36 -21.67 12.44
CA ALA A 109 5.83 -22.51 11.34
C ALA A 109 7.35 -22.75 11.37
N ALA A 110 8.13 -21.82 11.93
CA ALA A 110 9.58 -21.98 12.08
C ALA A 110 9.98 -23.15 13.00
N ILE A 111 9.10 -23.56 13.92
CA ILE A 111 9.28 -24.77 14.75
C ILE A 111 9.38 -26.02 13.85
N GLN A 112 8.67 -26.03 12.72
CA GLN A 112 8.68 -27.15 11.75
C GLN A 112 9.83 -27.02 10.73
N GLY A 113 10.59 -25.92 10.76
CA GLY A 113 11.75 -25.66 9.91
C GLY A 113 11.62 -24.38 9.09
N LEU A 114 12.73 -24.04 8.41
CA LEU A 114 12.85 -22.81 7.62
C LEU A 114 11.86 -22.74 6.46
N ASN A 115 11.69 -23.84 5.72
CA ASN A 115 10.84 -23.88 4.52
C ASN A 115 9.35 -23.58 4.83
N PRO A 116 8.74 -24.20 5.86
CA PRO A 116 7.39 -23.81 6.30
C PRO A 116 7.27 -22.33 6.68
N ALA A 117 8.21 -21.79 7.47
CA ALA A 117 8.20 -20.38 7.86
C ALA A 117 8.30 -19.45 6.66
N LEU A 118 9.25 -19.72 5.75
CA LEU A 118 9.44 -18.94 4.53
C LEU A 118 8.18 -18.92 3.67
N ARG A 119 7.46 -20.05 3.54
CA ARG A 119 6.20 -20.09 2.77
C ARG A 119 5.13 -19.17 3.36
N VAL A 120 5.00 -19.12 4.69
CA VAL A 120 4.05 -18.23 5.37
C VAL A 120 4.45 -16.76 5.19
N ALA A 121 5.71 -16.43 5.48
CA ALA A 121 6.24 -15.08 5.34
C ALA A 121 6.12 -14.56 3.90
N PHE A 122 6.53 -15.38 2.92
CA PHE A 122 6.47 -15.03 1.51
C PHE A 122 5.02 -14.88 1.02
N SER A 123 4.11 -15.75 1.45
CA SER A 123 2.68 -15.62 1.14
C SER A 123 2.11 -14.32 1.72
N SER A 124 2.48 -13.96 2.95
CA SER A 124 2.07 -12.69 3.58
C SER A 124 2.61 -11.47 2.84
N GLY A 125 3.90 -11.46 2.46
CA GLY A 125 4.48 -10.39 1.67
C GLY A 125 3.84 -10.26 0.28
N THR A 126 3.46 -11.39 -0.32
CA THR A 126 2.75 -11.41 -1.61
C THR A 126 1.36 -10.81 -1.51
N VAL A 127 0.62 -11.07 -0.42
CA VAL A 127 -0.66 -10.41 -0.16
C VAL A 127 -0.50 -8.90 -0.20
N MET A 128 0.55 -8.38 0.42
CA MET A 128 0.81 -6.95 0.44
C MET A 128 1.07 -6.41 -0.97
N GLY A 129 2.01 -7.02 -1.70
CA GLY A 129 2.33 -6.61 -3.07
C GLY A 129 1.13 -6.67 -4.01
N MET A 130 0.34 -7.74 -3.95
CA MET A 130 -0.86 -7.93 -4.79
C MET A 130 -1.98 -6.95 -4.42
N SER A 131 -2.11 -6.60 -3.14
CA SER A 131 -3.08 -5.59 -2.69
C SER A 131 -2.70 -4.20 -3.20
N VAL A 132 -1.41 -3.85 -3.16
CA VAL A 132 -0.88 -2.57 -3.66
C VAL A 132 -1.13 -2.42 -5.16
N VAL A 133 -0.68 -3.39 -5.98
CA VAL A 133 -0.84 -3.30 -7.44
C VAL A 133 -2.30 -3.46 -7.87
N GLY A 134 -3.07 -4.30 -7.17
CA GLY A 134 -4.49 -4.52 -7.46
C GLY A 134 -5.34 -3.28 -7.18
N LEU A 135 -5.21 -2.69 -5.99
CA LEU A 135 -5.91 -1.45 -5.64
C LEU A 135 -5.40 -0.26 -6.46
N GLY A 136 -4.11 -0.22 -6.78
CA GLY A 136 -3.53 0.85 -7.60
C GLY A 136 -4.08 0.85 -9.02
N LEU A 137 -4.05 -0.30 -9.70
CA LEU A 137 -4.51 -0.41 -11.08
C LEU A 137 -6.02 -0.23 -11.20
N LEU A 138 -6.80 -0.79 -10.25
CA LEU A 138 -8.24 -0.55 -10.19
C LEU A 138 -8.55 0.92 -9.88
N GLY A 139 -7.85 1.54 -8.93
CA GLY A 139 -8.07 2.93 -8.54
C GLY A 139 -7.84 3.89 -9.71
N VAL A 140 -6.68 3.79 -10.37
CA VAL A 140 -6.36 4.62 -11.54
C VAL A 140 -7.31 4.35 -12.70
N GLY A 141 -7.55 3.06 -13.01
CA GLY A 141 -8.39 2.69 -14.14
C GLY A 141 -9.85 3.08 -13.96
N LEU A 142 -10.43 2.88 -12.77
CA LEU A 142 -11.80 3.30 -12.48
C LEU A 142 -11.91 4.82 -12.49
N MET A 143 -10.94 5.55 -11.92
CA MET A 143 -10.95 7.01 -11.96
C MET A 143 -10.96 7.53 -13.40
N TYR A 144 -10.06 7.03 -14.24
CA TYR A 144 -9.98 7.40 -15.65
C TYR A 144 -11.29 7.10 -16.38
N VAL A 145 -11.82 5.88 -16.25
CA VAL A 145 -13.07 5.48 -16.91
C VAL A 145 -14.25 6.33 -16.46
N VAL A 146 -14.38 6.59 -15.16
CA VAL A 146 -15.48 7.39 -14.60
C VAL A 146 -15.39 8.83 -15.11
N TYR A 147 -14.21 9.45 -15.08
CA TYR A 147 -14.06 10.83 -15.55
C TYR A 147 -14.27 10.94 -17.06
N SER A 148 -13.72 10.02 -17.85
CA SER A 148 -13.92 10.02 -19.31
C SER A 148 -15.37 9.77 -19.72
N ASN A 149 -16.13 8.99 -18.95
CA ASN A 149 -17.55 8.76 -19.23
C ASN A 149 -18.45 9.94 -18.80
N ILE A 150 -18.16 10.57 -17.66
CA ILE A 150 -18.95 11.71 -17.16
C ILE A 150 -18.66 12.97 -17.99
N TYR A 151 -17.41 13.15 -18.41
CA TYR A 151 -16.92 14.34 -19.10
C TYR A 151 -16.47 14.00 -20.53
N SER A 152 -17.33 13.32 -21.30
CA SER A 152 -17.01 12.85 -22.66
C SER A 152 -16.62 13.95 -23.64
N ASP A 153 -17.07 15.18 -23.38
CA ASP A 153 -16.83 16.33 -24.26
C ASP A 153 -15.54 17.09 -23.91
N ILE A 154 -14.81 16.64 -22.88
CA ILE A 154 -13.59 17.27 -22.39
C ILE A 154 -12.37 16.53 -22.95
N ASP A 155 -11.33 17.30 -23.27
CA ASP A 155 -10.06 16.76 -23.78
C ASP A 155 -9.39 15.81 -22.77
N ALA A 156 -8.80 14.74 -23.30
CA ALA A 156 -8.15 13.70 -22.51
C ALA A 156 -6.98 14.24 -21.68
N ALA A 157 -6.27 15.25 -22.19
CA ALA A 157 -5.21 15.92 -21.45
C ALA A 157 -5.73 16.60 -20.17
N GLU A 158 -6.93 17.18 -20.23
CA GLU A 158 -7.56 17.84 -19.07
C GLU A 158 -8.08 16.81 -18.06
N ILE A 159 -8.69 15.72 -18.53
CA ILE A 159 -9.08 14.57 -17.68
C ILE A 159 -7.87 14.03 -16.92
N MET A 160 -6.72 13.86 -17.60
CA MET A 160 -5.51 13.35 -16.98
C MET A 160 -4.93 14.32 -15.93
N LYS A 161 -5.09 15.63 -16.09
CA LYS A 161 -4.73 16.60 -15.01
C LYS A 161 -5.58 16.38 -13.77
N TRP A 162 -6.87 16.08 -13.91
CA TRP A 162 -7.71 15.75 -12.75
C TRP A 162 -7.30 14.43 -12.11
N VAL A 163 -7.03 13.40 -12.93
CA VAL A 163 -6.54 12.09 -12.46
C VAL A 163 -5.18 12.21 -11.76
N ALA A 164 -4.32 13.17 -12.12
CA ALA A 164 -3.07 13.45 -11.41
C ALA A 164 -3.28 13.81 -9.93
N GLY A 165 -4.46 14.34 -9.57
CA GLY A 165 -4.87 14.52 -8.19
C GLY A 165 -4.81 13.21 -7.38
N PHE A 166 -5.16 12.07 -7.99
CA PHE A 166 -5.09 10.75 -7.35
C PHE A 166 -3.68 10.39 -6.90
N SER A 167 -2.68 10.59 -7.76
CA SER A 167 -1.28 10.39 -7.40
C SER A 167 -0.87 11.34 -6.28
N PHE A 168 -1.25 12.61 -6.36
CA PHE A 168 -0.92 13.60 -5.33
C PHE A 168 -1.50 13.25 -3.94
N GLY A 169 -2.71 12.70 -3.92
CA GLY A 169 -3.33 12.18 -2.70
C GLY A 169 -2.58 10.98 -2.13
N ALA A 170 -2.18 10.05 -3.00
CA ALA A 170 -1.37 8.90 -2.62
C ALA A 170 -0.02 9.32 -2.01
N SER A 171 0.68 10.28 -2.63
CA SER A 171 1.96 10.82 -2.13
C SER A 171 1.83 11.55 -0.81
N SER A 172 0.72 12.26 -0.59
CA SER A 172 0.45 12.91 0.69
C SER A 172 0.41 11.88 1.83
N ILE A 173 -0.31 10.78 1.66
CA ILE A 173 -0.40 9.73 2.69
C ILE A 173 0.93 8.98 2.82
N ALA A 174 1.55 8.59 1.70
CA ALA A 174 2.81 7.87 1.70
C ALA A 174 3.92 8.62 2.44
N LEU A 175 4.05 9.93 2.19
CA LEU A 175 5.04 10.78 2.86
C LEU A 175 4.93 10.70 4.37
N PHE A 176 3.73 10.93 4.92
CA PHE A 176 3.57 10.95 6.37
C PHE A 176 3.57 9.55 6.99
N ALA A 177 2.98 8.54 6.34
CA ALA A 177 3.01 7.18 6.86
C ALA A 177 4.44 6.63 6.93
N ARG A 178 5.27 6.94 5.93
CA ARG A 178 6.68 6.52 5.89
C ARG A 178 7.53 7.28 6.91
N VAL A 179 7.32 8.60 7.04
CA VAL A 179 8.08 9.41 8.00
C VAL A 179 7.64 9.11 9.44
N GLY A 180 6.33 9.08 9.71
CA GLY A 180 5.76 8.81 11.02
C GLY A 180 6.11 7.41 11.50
N GLY A 181 5.79 6.39 10.70
CA GLY A 181 6.17 5.01 10.98
C GLY A 181 7.68 4.81 11.07
N GLY A 182 8.44 5.46 10.18
CA GLY A 182 9.92 5.41 10.15
C GLY A 182 10.58 5.97 11.41
N ILE A 183 10.10 7.13 11.91
CA ILE A 183 10.57 7.70 13.16
C ILE A 183 10.24 6.77 14.33
N TYR A 184 9.03 6.21 14.36
CA TYR A 184 8.61 5.30 15.42
C TYR A 184 9.49 4.04 15.46
N THR A 185 9.64 3.34 14.33
CA THR A 185 10.46 2.11 14.26
C THR A 185 11.91 2.40 14.61
N LYS A 186 12.55 3.39 13.97
CA LYS A 186 13.99 3.62 14.18
C LYS A 186 14.33 4.18 15.56
N ALA A 187 13.43 4.90 16.21
CA ALA A 187 13.63 5.28 17.60
C ALA A 187 13.58 4.07 18.55
N ALA A 188 12.69 3.11 18.29
CA ALA A 188 12.55 1.91 19.10
C ALA A 188 13.69 0.91 18.87
N ASP A 189 13.98 0.59 17.60
CA ASP A 189 15.07 -0.28 17.12
C ASP A 189 16.42 0.14 17.72
N VAL A 190 16.84 1.39 17.48
CA VAL A 190 18.12 1.92 17.99
C VAL A 190 18.17 1.93 19.53
N GLY A 191 17.06 2.25 20.19
CA GLY A 191 16.99 2.26 21.66
C GLY A 191 17.08 0.85 22.25
N ALA A 192 16.38 -0.12 21.64
CA ALA A 192 16.38 -1.51 22.06
C ALA A 192 17.77 -2.13 21.90
N ASP A 193 18.38 -1.92 20.75
CA ASP A 193 19.65 -2.54 20.38
C ASP A 193 20.83 -1.99 21.16
N LEU A 194 20.95 -0.66 21.27
CA LEU A 194 22.09 -0.06 21.95
C LEU A 194 22.10 -0.44 23.44
N VAL A 195 20.99 -0.26 24.13
CA VAL A 195 20.93 -0.56 25.57
C VAL A 195 20.97 -2.08 25.81
N GLY A 196 20.25 -2.87 25.00
CA GLY A 196 20.18 -4.32 25.16
C GLY A 196 21.51 -5.00 24.83
N LYS A 197 21.96 -4.88 23.58
CA LYS A 197 23.12 -5.61 23.06
C LYS A 197 24.44 -5.02 23.56
N VAL A 198 24.59 -3.70 23.55
CA VAL A 198 25.88 -3.04 23.79
C VAL A 198 26.12 -2.75 25.27
N GLU A 199 25.13 -2.21 25.98
CA GLU A 199 25.32 -1.82 27.39
C GLU A 199 25.08 -2.98 28.37
N GLN A 200 23.99 -3.74 28.17
CA GLN A 200 23.59 -4.81 29.10
C GLN A 200 24.05 -6.20 28.67
N GLY A 201 24.52 -6.38 27.43
CA GLY A 201 24.98 -7.66 26.90
C GLY A 201 23.90 -8.74 26.86
N ILE A 202 22.62 -8.35 26.78
CA ILE A 202 21.50 -9.29 26.59
C ILE A 202 21.25 -9.53 25.09
N PRO A 203 20.66 -10.68 24.71
CA PRO A 203 20.29 -10.95 23.32
C PRO A 203 19.36 -9.88 22.71
N GLU A 204 19.37 -9.82 21.39
CA GLU A 204 18.35 -9.12 20.59
C GLU A 204 16.96 -9.67 20.89
N ASP A 205 15.95 -8.80 20.84
CA ASP A 205 14.54 -9.14 21.14
C ASP A 205 14.32 -9.81 22.51
N ASP A 206 15.23 -9.61 23.47
CA ASP A 206 15.10 -10.22 24.79
C ASP A 206 13.87 -9.65 25.53
N PRO A 207 12.98 -10.49 26.08
CA PRO A 207 11.73 -10.05 26.71
C PRO A 207 11.95 -9.19 27.98
N ARG A 208 13.16 -9.12 28.51
CA ARG A 208 13.53 -8.23 29.62
C ARG A 208 13.71 -6.77 29.17
N ASN A 209 13.96 -6.55 27.88
CA ASN A 209 14.11 -5.22 27.31
C ASN A 209 12.73 -4.61 27.00
N PRO A 210 12.33 -3.51 27.66
CA PRO A 210 11.00 -2.92 27.49
C PRO A 210 10.76 -2.31 26.10
N ALA A 211 11.82 -2.07 25.30
CA ALA A 211 11.69 -1.48 23.98
C ALA A 211 11.30 -2.48 22.88
N THR A 212 11.42 -3.79 23.13
CA THR A 212 11.22 -4.85 22.11
C THR A 212 9.82 -4.89 21.52
N ILE A 213 8.79 -4.64 22.32
CA ILE A 213 7.41 -4.53 21.81
C ILE A 213 7.27 -3.30 20.90
N ALA A 214 7.89 -2.17 21.27
CA ALA A 214 7.83 -0.97 20.44
C ALA A 214 8.58 -1.17 19.11
N ASP A 215 9.70 -1.87 19.14
CA ASP A 215 10.47 -2.22 17.95
C ASP A 215 9.66 -3.08 16.98
N ASN A 216 9.13 -4.21 17.46
CA ASN A 216 8.28 -5.10 16.69
C ASN A 216 6.97 -4.44 16.22
N VAL A 217 6.41 -3.48 16.99
CA VAL A 217 5.31 -2.64 16.51
C VAL A 217 5.77 -1.74 15.37
N GLY A 218 6.96 -1.15 15.51
CA GLY A 218 7.65 -0.32 14.54
C GLY A 218 7.77 -0.97 13.17
N ASP A 219 8.20 -2.23 13.11
CA ASP A 219 8.30 -2.99 11.86
C ASP A 219 6.96 -3.05 11.11
N ASN A 220 5.85 -3.18 11.84
CA ASN A 220 4.52 -3.28 11.23
C ASN A 220 3.99 -1.92 10.77
N VAL A 221 4.33 -0.82 11.45
CA VAL A 221 3.81 0.51 11.12
C VAL A 221 4.70 1.27 10.12
N GLY A 222 6.02 1.16 10.24
CA GLY A 222 6.97 1.76 9.30
C GLY A 222 7.21 0.87 8.09
N ASP A 223 7.79 -0.30 8.34
CA ASP A 223 8.36 -1.15 7.28
C ASP A 223 7.29 -1.89 6.48
N VAL A 224 6.07 -2.03 7.02
CA VAL A 224 4.93 -2.59 6.28
C VAL A 224 3.94 -1.51 5.84
N ALA A 225 3.30 -0.79 6.78
CA ALA A 225 2.25 0.16 6.40
C ALA A 225 2.81 1.34 5.58
N GLY A 226 3.91 1.93 6.04
CA GLY A 226 4.61 3.02 5.35
C GLY A 226 5.16 2.60 3.99
N MET A 227 5.88 1.46 3.92
CA MET A 227 6.36 0.90 2.65
C MET A 227 5.21 0.60 1.68
N GLY A 228 4.08 0.16 2.19
CA GLY A 228 2.89 -0.10 1.40
C GLY A 228 2.35 1.11 0.67
N ALA A 229 2.13 2.18 1.43
CA ALA A 229 1.66 3.45 0.88
C ALA A 229 2.67 4.06 -0.10
N ASP A 230 3.97 3.91 0.19
CA ASP A 230 5.09 4.36 -0.65
C ASP A 230 5.13 3.63 -2.01
N LEU A 231 5.09 2.29 -2.00
CA LEU A 231 5.05 1.50 -3.23
C LEU A 231 3.76 1.74 -4.03
N PHE A 232 2.63 1.91 -3.35
CA PHE A 232 1.37 2.27 -3.99
C PHE A 232 1.50 3.60 -4.73
N GLU A 233 2.03 4.62 -4.07
CA GLU A 233 2.24 5.94 -4.66
C GLU A 233 3.13 5.87 -5.90
N SER A 234 4.29 5.22 -5.79
CA SER A 234 5.24 5.17 -6.89
C SER A 234 4.67 4.40 -8.09
N TYR A 235 3.88 3.37 -7.83
CA TYR A 235 3.19 2.59 -8.84
C TYR A 235 2.12 3.41 -9.58
N VAL A 236 1.20 4.05 -8.85
CA VAL A 236 0.12 4.83 -9.47
C VAL A 236 0.65 6.10 -10.12
N GLY A 237 1.64 6.75 -9.51
CA GLY A 237 2.26 7.96 -10.05
C GLY A 237 2.99 7.70 -11.37
N SER A 238 3.70 6.58 -11.48
CA SER A 238 4.36 6.19 -12.73
C SER A 238 3.36 5.93 -13.87
N ILE A 239 2.25 5.25 -13.56
CA ILE A 239 1.18 4.99 -14.54
C ILE A 239 0.53 6.30 -14.97
N ILE A 240 0.09 7.13 -14.02
CA ILE A 240 -0.60 8.39 -14.29
C ILE A 240 0.31 9.36 -15.06
N ALA A 241 1.59 9.47 -14.70
CA ALA A 241 2.54 10.32 -15.41
C ALA A 241 2.70 9.91 -16.87
N ALA A 242 2.86 8.61 -17.15
CA ALA A 242 2.95 8.11 -18.52
C ALA A 242 1.65 8.34 -19.31
N MET A 243 0.49 8.14 -18.67
CA MET A 243 -0.82 8.43 -19.28
C MET A 243 -0.98 9.92 -19.59
N ALA A 244 -0.56 10.83 -18.70
CA ALA A 244 -0.66 12.28 -18.89
C ALA A 244 0.25 12.77 -20.02
N VAL A 245 1.46 12.21 -20.16
CA VAL A 245 2.34 12.47 -21.30
C VAL A 245 1.70 12.01 -22.60
N ALA A 246 1.14 10.79 -22.62
CA ALA A 246 0.43 10.27 -23.80
C ALA A 246 -0.79 11.12 -24.18
N ALA A 247 -1.56 11.60 -23.20
CA ALA A 247 -2.72 12.47 -23.42
C ALA A 247 -2.30 13.83 -24.00
N THR A 248 -1.19 14.38 -23.54
CA THR A 248 -0.64 15.63 -24.08
C THR A 248 -0.12 15.43 -25.51
N ALA A 249 0.59 14.32 -25.76
CA ALA A 249 1.07 13.97 -27.10
C ALA A 249 -0.07 13.77 -28.11
N TYR A 250 -1.18 13.16 -27.68
CA TYR A 250 -2.43 13.06 -28.44
C TYR A 250 -2.93 14.45 -28.85
N ALA A 251 -3.07 15.36 -27.88
CA ALA A 251 -3.61 16.70 -28.10
C ALA A 251 -2.76 17.59 -29.03
N ILE A 252 -1.42 17.44 -29.02
CA ILE A 252 -0.51 18.32 -29.77
C ILE A 252 -0.01 17.74 -31.09
N ALA A 253 0.03 16.41 -31.22
CA ALA A 253 0.69 15.73 -32.34
C ALA A 253 -0.19 14.65 -33.01
N ASP A 254 -1.48 14.61 -32.69
CA ASP A 254 -2.50 13.74 -33.33
C ASP A 254 -2.10 12.25 -33.33
N TYR A 255 -1.46 11.81 -32.24
CA TYR A 255 -1.18 10.40 -31.98
C TYR A 255 -2.48 9.61 -31.78
N ASP A 256 -2.41 8.27 -31.73
CA ASP A 256 -3.59 7.46 -31.39
C ASP A 256 -3.91 7.57 -29.88
N ALA A 257 -5.17 7.84 -29.54
CA ALA A 257 -5.66 7.87 -28.16
C ALA A 257 -5.42 6.55 -27.40
N SER A 258 -5.29 5.44 -28.13
CA SER A 258 -4.98 4.12 -27.56
C SER A 258 -3.65 4.07 -26.80
N VAL A 259 -2.71 4.97 -27.11
CA VAL A 259 -1.39 5.07 -26.46
C VAL A 259 -1.52 5.40 -24.97
N MET A 260 -2.57 6.11 -24.56
CA MET A 260 -2.81 6.41 -23.15
C MET A 260 -3.07 5.16 -22.31
N ILE A 261 -3.52 4.05 -22.89
CA ILE A 261 -3.85 2.83 -22.15
C ILE A 261 -2.62 1.92 -21.97
N VAL A 262 -1.56 2.14 -22.74
CA VAL A 262 -0.36 1.29 -22.74
C VAL A 262 0.26 1.10 -21.35
N PRO A 263 0.43 2.14 -20.50
CA PRO A 263 0.98 1.96 -19.15
C PRO A 263 0.13 1.02 -18.29
N MET A 264 -1.21 1.12 -18.38
CA MET A 264 -2.13 0.23 -17.67
C MET A 264 -2.06 -1.20 -18.20
N ALA A 265 -1.94 -1.38 -19.52
CA ALA A 265 -1.82 -2.70 -20.13
C ALA A 265 -0.51 -3.40 -19.72
N ILE A 266 0.61 -2.68 -19.66
CA ILE A 266 1.88 -3.18 -19.15
C ILE A 266 1.76 -3.59 -17.68
N ALA A 267 1.15 -2.73 -16.87
CA ALA A 267 0.86 -3.02 -15.46
C ALA A 267 -0.01 -4.28 -15.29
N GLY A 268 -1.07 -4.42 -16.08
CA GLY A 268 -1.94 -5.60 -16.07
C GLY A 268 -1.23 -6.88 -16.50
N ALA A 269 -0.38 -6.82 -17.53
CA ALA A 269 0.46 -7.94 -17.95
C ALA A 269 1.45 -8.35 -16.85
N GLY A 270 2.03 -7.36 -16.14
CA GLY A 270 2.91 -7.58 -14.99
C GLY A 270 2.20 -8.33 -13.86
N ILE A 271 0.96 -7.94 -13.53
CA ILE A 271 0.12 -8.64 -12.55
C ILE A 271 -0.15 -10.08 -12.98
N ALA A 272 -0.62 -10.28 -14.22
CA ALA A 272 -0.92 -11.62 -14.74
C ALA A 272 0.31 -12.53 -14.69
N ARG A 273 1.49 -12.01 -15.09
CA ARG A 273 2.75 -12.74 -14.99
C ARG A 273 3.11 -13.05 -13.54
N GLY A 274 2.94 -12.07 -12.65
CA GLY A 274 3.18 -12.18 -11.22
C GLY A 274 2.40 -13.33 -10.60
N VAL A 275 1.08 -13.39 -10.84
CA VAL A 275 0.22 -14.49 -10.37
C VAL A 275 0.70 -15.85 -10.87
N CYS A 276 1.16 -15.96 -12.12
CA CYS A 276 1.69 -17.22 -12.67
C CYS A 276 3.08 -17.64 -12.13
N VAL A 277 3.79 -16.79 -11.38
CA VAL A 277 5.06 -17.17 -10.72
C VAL A 277 4.81 -17.97 -9.43
N PHE A 278 3.64 -17.81 -8.80
CA PHE A 278 3.27 -18.42 -7.52
C PHE A 278 2.54 -19.76 -7.68
#